data_AF-A0A7I9WFY0-F1
#
_entry.id   AF-A0A7I9WFY0-F1
#
_cell.length_a   1.000
_cell.length_b   1.000
_cell.length_c   1.000
_cell.angle_alpha   90.00
_cell.angle_beta   90.00
_cell.angle_gamma   90.00
#
_symmetry.space_group_name_H-M   'P 1'
#
loop_
_entity.id
_entity.type
_entity.pdbx_description
1 polymer ?
#
loop_
_entity_poly.entity_id
_entity_poly.type
_entity_poly.pdbx_seq_one_letter_code
_entity_poly.pdbx_strand_id
1 'polypeptide(L)'
;MTYDVAVVGGGPAGLTAATALADELNVVVLERESAAGGIPRHSDHPGYGIRDLRRFLSGPEYARRLVDQAARAEIRTDTMVTGWAGERTLEITSPRGREQLTARAVVLATGARERPRPARLIPGDRGAGVYTTGHLQNVVHLKHGTVGRRAVVVGAELVSYSAVLTLKHAGCATVLMTSEHARPESYAVFNAAGRTPALGARVATRTRVTAILGSPTVRAVEIENIDTGARRTVDCDTVVLTGDWIPDHELVRAGGLALDPGTLGPTVDTALRTSRPGVFAIGNLCHPVDTADIAALDGRHVARQVRDHLDGRRPAGDGIRIEAAAPLRWVSPTLLRPGDPAPSRDRLLAWTEQLVRFPTVTARQRGIEIGRRRLPWPAAPGRVFRIPSSLLDRADRDGGQVVIEVR
;
A
#
# COMPACT_ATOMS: atom_id res chain seq x y z
N MET A 1 -11.69 -14.19 -27.01
CA MET A 1 -11.81 -15.15 -25.90
C MET A 1 -12.23 -14.37 -24.67
N THR A 2 -13.26 -14.83 -23.96
CA THR A 2 -13.75 -14.17 -22.74
C THR A 2 -13.14 -14.89 -21.54
N TYR A 3 -12.46 -14.15 -20.67
CA TYR A 3 -11.93 -14.69 -19.41
C TYR A 3 -13.04 -14.73 -18.35
N ASP A 4 -12.96 -15.68 -17.43
CA ASP A 4 -13.83 -15.62 -16.24
C ASP A 4 -13.40 -14.47 -15.34
N VAL A 5 -12.09 -14.32 -15.15
CA VAL A 5 -11.53 -13.28 -14.28
C VAL A 5 -10.31 -12.64 -14.93
N ALA A 6 -10.30 -11.30 -14.97
CA ALA A 6 -9.10 -10.52 -15.24
C ALA A 6 -8.57 -9.89 -13.94
N VAL A 7 -7.33 -10.20 -13.58
CA VAL A 7 -6.62 -9.60 -12.44
C VAL A 7 -5.65 -8.55 -12.97
N VAL A 8 -5.82 -7.31 -12.53
CA VAL A 8 -4.98 -6.17 -12.97
C VAL A 8 -3.89 -5.91 -11.93
N GLY A 9 -2.67 -6.34 -12.21
CA GLY A 9 -1.51 -6.25 -11.34
C GLY A 9 -1.00 -7.63 -10.90
N GLY A 10 0.24 -7.96 -11.26
CA GLY A 10 0.93 -9.20 -10.88
C GLY A 10 1.71 -9.08 -9.58
N GLY A 11 1.23 -8.28 -8.62
CA GLY A 11 1.80 -8.20 -7.27
C GLY A 11 1.28 -9.29 -6.33
N PRO A 12 1.69 -9.28 -5.05
CA PRO A 12 1.29 -10.31 -4.09
C PRO A 12 -0.21 -10.54 -3.96
N ALA A 13 -1.00 -9.46 -3.91
CA ALA A 13 -2.46 -9.53 -3.85
C ALA A 13 -3.04 -10.20 -5.10
N GLY A 14 -2.63 -9.74 -6.29
CA GLY A 14 -3.14 -10.22 -7.57
C GLY A 14 -2.74 -11.66 -7.86
N LEU A 15 -1.46 -12.02 -7.68
CA LEU A 15 -0.99 -13.40 -7.85
C LEU A 15 -1.69 -14.36 -6.91
N THR A 16 -1.90 -13.96 -5.65
CA THR A 16 -2.61 -14.81 -4.69
C THR A 16 -4.09 -14.99 -5.04
N ALA A 17 -4.76 -13.94 -5.54
CA ALA A 17 -6.12 -14.06 -6.06
C ALA A 17 -6.16 -14.99 -7.28
N ALA A 18 -5.20 -14.86 -8.19
CA ALA A 18 -5.10 -15.70 -9.38
C ALA A 18 -4.88 -17.17 -9.02
N THR A 19 -3.94 -17.48 -8.13
CA THR A 19 -3.74 -18.83 -7.59
C THR A 19 -5.03 -19.42 -7.02
N ALA A 20 -5.76 -18.65 -6.23
CA ALA A 20 -6.98 -19.13 -5.61
C ALA A 20 -8.12 -19.38 -6.62
N LEU A 21 -8.12 -18.70 -7.77
CA LEU A 21 -9.21 -18.78 -8.74
C LEU A 21 -8.92 -19.73 -9.92
N ALA A 22 -7.66 -19.89 -10.31
CA ALA A 22 -7.25 -20.56 -11.54
C ALA A 22 -7.39 -22.09 -11.55
N ASP A 23 -7.77 -22.70 -10.43
CA ASP A 23 -8.05 -24.14 -10.38
C ASP A 23 -9.34 -24.52 -11.14
N GLU A 24 -10.32 -23.62 -11.19
CA GLU A 24 -11.66 -23.88 -11.73
C GLU A 24 -12.10 -22.84 -12.77
N LEU A 25 -11.37 -21.71 -12.88
CA LEU A 25 -11.75 -20.57 -13.71
C LEU A 25 -10.63 -20.22 -14.69
N ASN A 26 -11.01 -19.69 -15.86
CA ASN A 26 -10.06 -19.11 -16.80
C ASN A 26 -9.64 -17.71 -16.34
N VAL A 27 -8.46 -17.63 -15.74
CA VAL A 27 -7.91 -16.42 -15.12
C VAL A 27 -6.74 -15.87 -15.92
N VAL A 28 -6.75 -14.56 -16.18
CA VAL A 28 -5.61 -13.82 -16.71
C VAL A 28 -5.11 -12.78 -15.72
N VAL A 29 -3.81 -12.72 -15.51
CA VAL A 29 -3.12 -11.67 -14.77
C VAL A 29 -2.45 -10.74 -15.77
N LEU A 30 -2.76 -9.45 -15.70
CA LEU A 30 -2.19 -8.40 -16.54
C LEU A 30 -1.15 -7.63 -15.71
N GLU A 31 0.12 -7.77 -16.05
CA GLU A 31 1.26 -7.15 -15.37
C GLU A 31 1.97 -6.18 -16.32
N ARG A 32 2.16 -4.94 -15.89
CA ARG A 32 2.77 -3.89 -16.72
C ARG A 32 4.28 -4.04 -16.84
N GLU A 33 4.91 -4.63 -15.83
CA GLU A 33 6.35 -4.86 -15.79
C GLU A 33 6.74 -6.10 -16.59
N SER A 34 8.02 -6.23 -16.93
CA SER A 34 8.56 -7.40 -17.63
C SER A 34 8.58 -8.68 -16.79
N ALA A 35 8.26 -8.58 -15.50
CA ALA A 35 8.16 -9.72 -14.59
C ALA A 35 7.08 -9.48 -13.52
N ALA A 36 6.25 -10.50 -13.28
CA ALA A 36 5.33 -10.55 -12.16
C ALA A 36 6.06 -10.75 -10.83
N GLY A 37 5.38 -10.42 -9.74
CA GLY A 37 5.90 -10.48 -8.36
C GLY A 37 5.81 -9.15 -7.61
N GLY A 38 5.47 -8.06 -8.30
CA GLY A 38 5.33 -6.71 -7.71
C GLY A 38 6.60 -6.17 -7.04
N ILE A 39 6.42 -5.25 -6.09
CA ILE A 39 7.50 -4.59 -5.34
C ILE A 39 8.44 -5.55 -4.60
N PRO A 40 8.00 -6.69 -4.01
CA PRO A 40 8.92 -7.62 -3.34
C PRO A 40 10.12 -8.06 -4.20
N ARG A 41 9.99 -8.08 -5.53
CA ARG A 41 11.14 -8.33 -6.43
C ARG A 41 12.31 -7.37 -6.21
N HIS A 42 12.06 -6.16 -5.75
CA HIS A 42 13.04 -5.09 -5.61
C HIS A 42 13.65 -5.07 -4.21
N SER A 43 12.99 -5.70 -3.23
CA SER A 43 13.33 -5.57 -1.81
C SER A 43 14.20 -6.75 -1.34
N ASP A 44 15.51 -6.65 -1.56
CA ASP A 44 16.47 -7.71 -1.21
C ASP A 44 16.85 -7.70 0.28
N HIS A 45 15.86 -8.00 1.12
CA HIS A 45 16.02 -8.21 2.55
C HIS A 45 14.96 -9.21 3.06
N PRO A 46 15.16 -9.85 4.22
CA PRO A 46 14.20 -10.81 4.75
C PRO A 46 12.96 -10.12 5.35
N GLY A 47 11.96 -10.92 5.71
CA GLY A 47 10.72 -10.46 6.38
C GLY A 47 9.45 -10.69 5.58
N TYR A 48 9.54 -11.32 4.42
CA TYR A 48 8.42 -11.64 3.54
C TYR A 48 7.88 -13.05 3.82
N GLY A 49 6.58 -13.27 3.57
CA GLY A 49 5.94 -14.59 3.70
C GLY A 49 5.48 -14.96 5.11
N ILE A 50 5.63 -14.10 6.13
CA ILE A 50 5.43 -14.47 7.54
C ILE A 50 3.98 -14.83 7.83
N ARG A 51 3.03 -14.03 7.35
CA ARG A 51 1.62 -14.16 7.72
C ARG A 51 0.84 -15.04 6.77
N ASP A 52 1.18 -15.02 5.49
CA ASP A 52 0.48 -15.73 4.45
C ASP A 52 1.06 -17.12 4.17
N LEU A 53 2.39 -17.24 4.08
CA LEU A 53 3.07 -18.51 3.78
C LEU A 53 3.68 -19.18 5.01
N ARG A 54 3.67 -18.50 6.17
CA ARG A 54 4.34 -18.98 7.40
C ARG A 54 5.83 -19.29 7.15
N ARG A 55 6.51 -18.36 6.47
CA ARG A 55 7.94 -18.43 6.11
C ARG A 55 8.62 -17.08 6.37
N PHE A 56 9.94 -17.07 6.42
CA PHE A 56 10.75 -15.86 6.58
C PHE A 56 11.70 -15.75 5.38
N LEU A 57 11.18 -15.24 4.27
CA LEU A 57 11.85 -15.22 2.97
C LEU A 57 12.39 -13.82 2.66
N SER A 58 13.32 -13.74 1.70
CA SER A 58 13.63 -12.48 1.03
C SER A 58 12.47 -12.03 0.13
N GLY A 59 12.43 -10.75 -0.23
CA GLY A 59 11.44 -10.22 -1.16
C GLY A 59 11.44 -10.96 -2.52
N PRO A 60 12.60 -11.11 -3.20
CA PRO A 60 12.67 -11.81 -4.49
C PRO A 60 12.28 -13.29 -4.42
N GLU A 61 12.62 -13.99 -3.34
CA GLU A 61 12.19 -15.38 -3.14
C GLU A 61 10.68 -15.49 -2.94
N TYR A 62 10.12 -14.60 -2.12
CA TYR A 62 8.67 -14.50 -1.92
C TYR A 62 7.93 -14.23 -3.23
N ALA A 63 8.40 -13.27 -4.04
CA ALA A 63 7.84 -12.95 -5.34
C ALA A 63 7.82 -14.15 -6.29
N ARG A 64 8.96 -14.83 -6.46
CA ARG A 64 9.06 -16.03 -7.31
C ARG A 64 8.08 -17.11 -6.88
N ARG A 65 8.00 -17.37 -5.58
CA ARG A 65 7.09 -18.40 -5.05
C ARG A 65 5.62 -18.09 -5.33
N LEU A 66 5.20 -16.83 -5.26
CA LEU A 66 3.83 -16.44 -5.63
C LEU A 66 3.57 -16.58 -7.13
N VAL A 67 4.55 -16.28 -7.98
CA VAL A 67 4.45 -16.50 -9.43
C VAL A 67 4.31 -18.00 -9.73
N ASP A 68 5.14 -18.84 -9.11
CA ASP A 68 5.09 -20.30 -9.27
C ASP A 68 3.74 -20.88 -8.82
N GLN A 69 3.18 -20.34 -7.72
CA GLN A 69 1.85 -20.73 -7.23
C GLN A 69 0.73 -20.28 -8.17
N ALA A 70 0.92 -19.24 -8.96
CA ALA A 70 -0.05 -18.73 -9.93
C ALA A 70 0.09 -19.37 -11.32
N ALA A 71 0.90 -20.43 -11.47
CA ALA A 71 1.22 -21.04 -12.77
C ALA A 71 0.03 -21.60 -13.56
N ARG A 72 -1.14 -21.81 -12.91
CA ARG A 72 -2.38 -22.20 -13.59
C ARG A 72 -3.11 -21.03 -14.27
N ALA A 73 -2.85 -19.79 -13.83
CA ALA A 73 -3.36 -18.60 -14.48
C ALA A 73 -2.48 -18.20 -15.67
N GLU A 74 -3.07 -17.60 -16.69
CA GLU A 74 -2.29 -16.95 -17.75
C GLU A 74 -1.71 -15.64 -17.20
N ILE A 75 -0.39 -15.50 -17.16
CA ILE A 75 0.27 -14.25 -16.74
C ILE A 75 0.83 -13.54 -17.96
N ARG A 76 0.27 -12.37 -18.29
CA ARG A 76 0.74 -11.49 -19.36
C ARG A 76 1.57 -10.36 -18.78
N THR A 77 2.89 -10.48 -18.87
CA THR A 77 3.83 -9.40 -18.56
C THR A 77 3.87 -8.37 -19.69
N ASP A 78 4.54 -7.24 -19.46
CA ASP A 78 4.64 -6.13 -20.41
C ASP A 78 3.26 -5.69 -20.95
N THR A 79 2.21 -5.89 -20.16
CA THR A 79 0.82 -5.66 -20.55
C THR A 79 0.17 -4.72 -19.55
N MET A 80 0.09 -3.45 -19.93
CA MET A 80 -0.49 -2.41 -19.10
C MET A 80 -1.97 -2.25 -19.42
N VAL A 81 -2.81 -2.30 -18.38
CA VAL A 81 -4.20 -1.85 -18.50
C VAL A 81 -4.21 -0.32 -18.46
N THR A 82 -4.68 0.30 -19.54
CA THR A 82 -4.64 1.75 -19.74
C THR A 82 -5.99 2.43 -19.58
N GLY A 83 -7.09 1.67 -19.58
CA GLY A 83 -8.43 2.22 -19.52
C GLY A 83 -9.54 1.18 -19.49
N TRP A 84 -10.76 1.65 -19.68
CA TRP A 84 -11.98 0.85 -19.74
C TRP A 84 -12.67 1.09 -21.08
N ALA A 85 -13.04 0.02 -21.77
CA ALA A 85 -13.90 0.07 -22.97
C ALA A 85 -15.35 -0.37 -22.67
N GLY A 86 -15.66 -0.67 -21.40
CA GLY A 86 -17.00 -1.07 -20.94
C GLY A 86 -16.98 -1.43 -19.45
N GLU A 87 -18.12 -1.91 -18.93
CA GLU A 87 -18.28 -2.23 -17.50
C GLU A 87 -17.20 -3.19 -16.96
N ARG A 88 -16.85 -4.19 -17.76
CA ARG A 88 -15.82 -5.23 -17.44
C ARG A 88 -14.91 -5.52 -18.63
N THR A 89 -14.76 -4.53 -19.51
CA THR A 89 -13.87 -4.60 -20.66
C THR A 89 -12.73 -3.62 -20.44
N LEU A 90 -11.51 -4.14 -20.43
CA LEU A 90 -10.27 -3.41 -20.18
C LEU A 90 -9.60 -3.05 -21.51
N GLU A 91 -9.10 -1.84 -21.60
CA GLU A 91 -8.15 -1.46 -22.65
C GLU A 91 -6.74 -1.83 -22.19
N ILE A 92 -6.02 -2.59 -23.00
CA ILE A 92 -4.66 -3.04 -22.71
C ILE A 92 -3.69 -2.55 -23.78
N THR A 93 -2.50 -2.16 -23.36
CA THR A 93 -1.36 -1.83 -24.23
C THR A 93 -0.21 -2.76 -23.90
N SER A 94 0.34 -3.41 -24.92
CA SER A 94 1.50 -4.30 -24.82
C SER A 94 2.44 -4.11 -26.01
N PRO A 95 3.60 -4.78 -26.07
CA PRO A 95 4.44 -4.83 -27.28
C PRO A 95 3.70 -5.34 -28.54
N ARG A 96 2.57 -6.05 -28.38
CA ARG A 96 1.72 -6.49 -29.49
C ARG A 96 0.76 -5.41 -30.00
N GLY A 97 0.71 -4.25 -29.33
CA GLY A 97 -0.17 -3.14 -29.66
C GLY A 97 -1.28 -2.95 -28.62
N ARG A 98 -2.36 -2.28 -29.05
CA ARG A 98 -3.55 -2.02 -28.24
C ARG A 98 -4.59 -3.11 -28.48
N GLU A 99 -5.12 -3.67 -27.41
CA GLU A 99 -6.17 -4.70 -27.44
C GLU A 99 -7.26 -4.35 -26.42
N GLN A 100 -8.43 -4.98 -26.57
CA GLN A 100 -9.47 -4.98 -25.53
C GLN A 100 -9.62 -6.38 -24.96
N LEU A 101 -9.81 -6.47 -23.65
CA LEU A 101 -9.99 -7.72 -22.93
C LEU A 101 -11.25 -7.67 -22.08
N THR A 102 -12.22 -8.52 -22.40
CA THR A 102 -13.47 -8.66 -21.62
C THR A 102 -13.38 -9.84 -20.66
N ALA A 103 -13.80 -9.64 -19.42
CA ALA A 103 -13.93 -10.68 -18.42
C ALA A 103 -15.29 -10.66 -17.72
N ARG A 104 -15.72 -11.80 -17.14
CA ARG A 104 -16.96 -11.87 -16.34
C ARG A 104 -16.82 -11.14 -15.00
N ALA A 105 -15.60 -11.10 -14.44
CA ALA A 105 -15.21 -10.30 -13.28
C ALA A 105 -13.83 -9.66 -13.47
N VAL A 106 -13.59 -8.51 -12.83
CA VAL A 106 -12.30 -7.82 -12.81
C VAL A 106 -11.85 -7.61 -11.38
N VAL A 107 -10.59 -7.95 -11.08
CA VAL A 107 -9.95 -7.71 -9.77
C VAL A 107 -8.83 -6.69 -9.95
N LEU A 108 -9.01 -5.50 -9.40
CA LEU A 108 -8.00 -4.44 -9.42
C LEU A 108 -7.00 -4.65 -8.26
N ALA A 109 -5.74 -4.90 -8.59
CA ALA A 109 -4.65 -5.18 -7.65
C ALA A 109 -3.40 -4.34 -7.97
N THR A 110 -3.61 -3.09 -8.42
CA THR A 110 -2.56 -2.18 -8.93
C THR A 110 -1.62 -1.64 -7.85
N GLY A 111 -1.93 -1.86 -6.56
CA GLY A 111 -1.07 -1.50 -5.45
C GLY A 111 -1.03 0.00 -5.16
N ALA A 112 0.12 0.48 -4.67
CA ALA A 112 0.37 1.87 -4.31
C ALA A 112 1.78 2.28 -4.69
N ARG A 113 2.02 3.59 -4.79
CA ARG A 113 3.31 4.21 -5.13
C ARG A 113 3.67 5.29 -4.11
N GLU A 114 4.96 5.47 -3.86
CA GLU A 114 5.47 6.62 -3.10
C GLU A 114 5.25 7.90 -3.91
N ARG A 115 4.82 8.98 -3.24
CA ARG A 115 4.70 10.29 -3.86
C ARG A 115 6.10 10.82 -4.18
N PRO A 116 6.43 11.05 -5.46
CA PRO A 116 7.73 11.60 -5.84
C PRO A 116 7.81 13.09 -5.44
N ARG A 117 9.00 13.67 -5.57
CA ARG A 117 9.27 15.07 -5.25
C ARG A 117 8.19 16.06 -5.73
N PRO A 118 7.74 16.04 -7.01
CA PRO A 118 6.75 17.01 -7.48
C PRO A 118 5.42 16.87 -6.75
N ALA A 119 5.01 15.65 -6.42
CA ALA A 119 3.79 15.41 -5.67
C ALA A 119 3.91 15.86 -4.21
N ARG A 120 5.11 15.97 -3.65
CA ARG A 120 5.36 16.47 -2.27
C ARG A 120 5.63 17.98 -2.21
N LEU A 121 5.62 18.66 -3.36
CA LEU A 121 5.85 20.11 -3.48
C LEU A 121 7.19 20.58 -2.85
N ILE A 122 8.23 19.75 -2.86
CA ILE A 122 9.55 20.10 -2.32
C ILE A 122 10.31 20.95 -3.37
N PRO A 123 10.62 22.24 -3.09
CA PRO A 123 11.23 23.15 -4.06
C PRO A 123 12.75 22.94 -4.18
N GLY A 124 13.42 23.79 -4.97
CA GLY A 124 14.87 23.78 -5.21
C GLY A 124 15.29 23.31 -6.61
N ASP A 125 16.58 23.02 -6.78
CA ASP A 125 17.20 22.66 -8.06
C ASP A 125 16.77 21.27 -8.56
N ARG A 126 16.79 21.04 -9.88
CA ARG A 126 16.41 19.76 -10.52
C ARG A 126 17.64 18.90 -10.89
N GLY A 127 18.48 18.60 -9.90
CA GLY A 127 19.61 17.70 -10.08
C GLY A 127 19.24 16.21 -10.06
N ALA A 128 20.07 15.38 -10.68
CA ALA A 128 20.05 13.92 -10.53
C ALA A 128 20.44 13.52 -9.09
N GLY A 129 20.01 12.33 -8.65
CA GLY A 129 20.24 11.83 -7.29
C GLY A 129 18.99 11.83 -6.39
N VAL A 130 17.79 12.09 -6.93
CA VAL A 130 16.53 12.05 -6.18
C VAL A 130 15.75 10.78 -6.53
N TYR A 131 15.41 9.97 -5.53
CA TYR A 131 14.75 8.67 -5.68
C TYR A 131 13.53 8.57 -4.75
N THR A 132 12.56 7.74 -5.12
CA THR A 132 11.69 7.08 -4.13
C THR A 132 12.34 5.77 -3.69
N THR A 133 11.88 5.13 -2.61
CA THR A 133 12.44 3.84 -2.17
C THR A 133 12.30 2.78 -3.26
N GLY A 134 11.12 2.67 -3.87
CA GLY A 134 10.90 1.72 -4.96
C GLY A 134 11.83 1.96 -6.16
N HIS A 135 12.07 3.22 -6.53
CA HIS A 135 13.00 3.56 -7.61
C HIS A 135 14.45 3.23 -7.23
N LEU A 136 14.89 3.58 -6.02
CA LEU A 136 16.21 3.24 -5.50
C LEU A 136 16.46 1.73 -5.57
N GLN A 137 15.48 0.94 -5.10
CA GLN A 137 15.57 -0.51 -5.07
C GLN A 137 15.60 -1.14 -6.46
N ASN A 138 14.82 -0.61 -7.41
CA ASN A 138 14.88 -1.04 -8.80
C ASN A 138 16.26 -0.78 -9.40
N VAL A 139 16.80 0.43 -9.23
CA VAL A 139 18.14 0.80 -9.74
C VAL A 139 19.22 -0.12 -9.17
N VAL A 140 19.24 -0.33 -7.86
CA VAL A 140 20.29 -1.10 -7.19
C VAL A 140 20.15 -2.61 -7.41
N HIS A 141 18.97 -3.17 -7.14
CA HIS A 141 18.80 -4.62 -7.09
C HIS A 141 18.40 -5.26 -8.42
N LEU A 142 17.69 -4.54 -9.30
CA LEU A 142 17.27 -5.09 -10.60
C LEU A 142 18.14 -4.62 -11.76
N LYS A 143 18.58 -3.36 -11.74
CA LYS A 143 19.41 -2.79 -12.82
C LYS A 143 20.89 -2.83 -12.53
N HIS A 144 21.28 -3.22 -11.31
CA HIS A 144 22.67 -3.24 -10.85
C HIS A 144 23.40 -1.90 -11.10
N GLY A 145 22.65 -0.81 -11.00
CA GLY A 145 23.14 0.56 -11.17
C GLY A 145 23.82 1.08 -9.91
N THR A 146 24.41 2.26 -10.03
CA THR A 146 25.06 2.96 -8.92
C THR A 146 24.23 4.15 -8.46
N VAL A 147 24.43 4.55 -7.21
CA VAL A 147 23.88 5.77 -6.61
C VAL A 147 25.02 6.61 -6.03
N GLY A 148 24.71 7.79 -5.50
CA GLY A 148 25.71 8.64 -4.86
C GLY A 148 26.30 8.02 -3.58
N ARG A 149 27.12 8.78 -2.87
CA ARG A 149 27.87 8.30 -1.69
C ARG A 149 27.25 8.71 -0.36
N ARG A 150 26.40 9.73 -0.35
CA ARG A 150 25.83 10.33 0.87
C ARG A 150 24.36 10.63 0.68
N ALA A 151 23.51 9.92 1.42
CA ALA A 151 22.06 10.01 1.28
C ALA A 151 21.37 10.68 2.46
N VAL A 152 20.40 11.55 2.16
CA VAL A 152 19.34 11.93 3.10
C VAL A 152 18.07 11.16 2.77
N VAL A 153 17.46 10.54 3.78
CA VAL A 153 16.18 9.83 3.66
C VAL A 153 15.07 10.67 4.30
N VAL A 154 14.02 10.98 3.55
CA VAL A 154 12.85 11.74 4.01
C VAL A 154 11.75 10.76 4.38
N GLY A 155 11.70 10.40 5.66
CA GLY A 155 10.83 9.42 6.30
C GLY A 155 11.57 8.66 7.41
N ALA A 156 10.83 8.13 8.39
CA ALA A 156 11.37 7.25 9.43
C ALA A 156 10.44 6.08 9.79
N GLU A 157 9.62 5.66 8.83
CA GLU A 157 8.77 4.46 8.94
C GLU A 157 9.52 3.19 8.52
N LEU A 158 8.83 2.04 8.49
CA LEU A 158 9.45 0.73 8.26
C LEU A 158 10.18 0.61 6.90
N VAL A 159 9.58 1.12 5.81
CA VAL A 159 10.15 1.14 4.46
C VAL A 159 11.38 2.05 4.37
N SER A 160 11.47 3.08 5.21
CA SER A 160 12.64 3.95 5.32
C SER A 160 13.89 3.16 5.71
N TYR A 161 13.74 2.12 6.55
CA TYR A 161 14.85 1.22 6.87
C TYR A 161 15.21 0.28 5.73
N SER A 162 14.23 -0.12 4.91
CA SER A 162 14.48 -0.86 3.66
C SER A 162 15.34 -0.01 2.70
N ALA A 163 15.05 1.29 2.57
CA ALA A 163 15.89 2.22 1.81
C ALA A 163 17.32 2.32 2.37
N VAL A 164 17.49 2.42 3.70
CA VAL A 164 18.81 2.45 4.35
C VAL A 164 19.61 1.17 4.06
N LEU A 165 18.98 0.00 4.09
CA LEU A 165 19.63 -1.26 3.76
C LEU A 165 20.08 -1.29 2.29
N THR A 166 19.23 -0.83 1.36
CA THR A 166 19.58 -0.72 -0.05
C THR A 166 20.72 0.27 -0.30
N LEU A 167 20.70 1.44 0.35
CA LEU A 167 21.79 2.42 0.29
C LEU A 167 23.11 1.82 0.77
N LYS A 168 23.08 1.12 1.91
CA LYS A 168 24.25 0.43 2.46
C LYS A 168 24.79 -0.63 1.48
N HIS A 169 23.92 -1.44 0.87
CA HIS A 169 24.31 -2.40 -0.15
C HIS A 169 25.00 -1.73 -1.35
N ALA A 170 24.51 -0.56 -1.76
CA ALA A 170 25.09 0.24 -2.84
C ALA A 170 26.33 1.07 -2.43
N GLY A 171 26.82 0.94 -1.19
CA GLY A 171 27.97 1.72 -0.70
C GLY A 171 27.68 3.21 -0.44
N CYS A 172 26.40 3.58 -0.32
CA CYS A 172 25.96 4.94 -0.01
C CYS A 172 25.68 5.10 1.50
N ALA A 173 26.34 6.05 2.15
CA ALA A 173 26.16 6.33 3.55
C ALA A 173 24.88 7.14 3.80
N THR A 174 23.96 6.65 4.64
CA THR A 174 22.83 7.45 5.12
C THR A 174 23.33 8.47 6.14
N VAL A 175 23.44 9.74 5.76
CA VAL A 175 23.93 10.81 6.66
C VAL A 175 22.85 11.37 7.56
N LEU A 176 21.58 11.25 7.15
CA LEU A 176 20.43 11.69 7.94
C LEU A 176 19.14 11.02 7.46
N MET A 177 18.29 10.66 8.41
CA MET A 177 16.86 10.45 8.18
C MET A 177 16.10 11.64 8.78
N THR A 178 15.03 12.10 8.14
CA THR A 178 14.19 13.20 8.66
C THR A 178 12.72 12.83 8.68
N SER A 179 12.02 13.17 9.76
CA SER A 179 10.59 12.93 9.94
C SER A 179 9.93 14.15 10.60
N GLU A 180 8.72 14.49 10.16
CA GLU A 180 7.92 15.56 10.76
C GLU A 180 7.32 15.14 12.10
N HIS A 181 7.28 13.83 12.39
CA HIS A 181 6.73 13.31 13.63
C HIS A 181 7.67 13.54 14.81
N ALA A 182 7.08 13.60 16.01
CA ALA A 182 7.83 13.77 17.27
C ALA A 182 8.67 12.56 17.65
N ARG A 183 8.41 11.40 17.04
CA ARG A 183 9.15 10.14 17.24
C ARG A 183 9.25 9.40 15.92
N PRO A 184 10.31 8.60 15.69
CA PRO A 184 10.38 7.74 14.51
C PRO A 184 9.20 6.77 14.48
N GLU A 185 8.62 6.59 13.30
CA GLU A 185 7.40 5.81 13.08
C GLU A 185 7.62 4.28 13.08
N SER A 186 8.86 3.83 12.87
CA SER A 186 9.19 2.40 12.85
C SER A 186 9.15 1.73 14.25
N TYR A 187 9.21 0.40 14.28
CA TYR A 187 9.27 -0.36 15.52
C TYR A 187 10.53 -0.03 16.33
N ALA A 188 10.44 -0.08 17.65
CA ALA A 188 11.52 0.27 18.57
C ALA A 188 12.84 -0.47 18.26
N VAL A 189 12.77 -1.72 17.82
CA VAL A 189 13.94 -2.53 17.42
C VAL A 189 14.68 -1.93 16.22
N PHE A 190 13.96 -1.46 15.20
CA PHE A 190 14.58 -0.81 14.04
C PHE A 190 15.12 0.57 14.40
N ASN A 191 14.42 1.31 15.27
CA ASN A 191 14.92 2.59 15.78
C ASN A 191 16.21 2.42 16.60
N ALA A 192 16.30 1.37 17.41
CA ALA A 192 17.51 1.04 18.16
C ALA A 192 18.64 0.59 17.22
N ALA A 193 18.34 -0.29 16.26
CA ALA A 193 19.30 -0.77 15.27
C ALA A 193 19.85 0.40 14.42
N GLY A 194 19.00 1.35 14.01
CA GLY A 194 19.40 2.54 13.26
C GLY A 194 20.40 3.43 13.98
N ARG A 195 20.41 3.43 15.32
CA ARG A 195 21.37 4.17 16.15
C ARG A 195 22.73 3.50 16.26
N THR A 196 22.86 2.25 15.80
CA THR A 196 24.15 1.56 15.81
C THR A 196 25.06 2.13 14.72
N PRO A 197 26.40 2.14 14.91
CA PRO A 197 27.35 2.52 13.87
C PRO A 197 27.20 1.68 12.58
N ALA A 198 26.64 0.47 12.69
CA ALA A 198 26.46 -0.45 11.57
C ALA A 198 25.35 -0.02 10.59
N LEU A 199 24.32 0.71 11.05
CA LEU A 199 23.25 1.26 10.20
C LEU A 199 23.39 2.78 10.03
N GLY A 200 23.95 3.48 11.03
CA GLY A 200 24.39 4.87 10.92
C GLY A 200 23.29 5.91 10.67
N ALA A 201 22.03 5.57 10.89
CA ALA A 201 20.90 6.36 10.44
C ALA A 201 20.34 7.24 11.57
N ARG A 202 20.99 8.40 11.80
CA ARG A 202 20.48 9.42 12.74
C ARG A 202 19.14 9.95 12.23
N VAL A 203 18.09 9.82 13.05
CA VAL A 203 16.77 10.40 12.74
C VAL A 203 16.65 11.78 13.37
N ALA A 204 16.49 12.81 12.55
CA ALA A 204 15.98 14.11 12.98
C ALA A 204 14.45 14.07 12.98
N THR A 205 13.86 14.27 14.15
CA THR A 205 12.41 14.36 14.35
C THR A 205 11.97 15.81 14.35
N ARG A 206 10.68 16.07 14.06
CA ARG A 206 10.14 17.43 13.94
C ARG A 206 10.94 18.27 12.94
N THR A 207 11.33 17.64 11.83
CA THR A 207 12.07 18.30 10.75
C THR A 207 11.53 17.91 9.38
N ARG A 208 11.57 18.87 8.44
CA ARG A 208 11.16 18.67 7.04
C ARG A 208 12.22 19.20 6.08
N VAL A 209 12.26 18.62 4.89
CA VAL A 209 13.08 19.16 3.79
C VAL A 209 12.35 20.34 3.16
N THR A 210 13.00 21.50 3.14
CA THR A 210 12.44 22.73 2.54
C THR A 210 13.00 23.03 1.18
N ALA A 211 14.17 22.50 0.81
CA ALA A 211 14.72 22.62 -0.55
C ALA A 211 15.72 21.49 -0.85
N ILE A 212 15.79 21.07 -2.11
CA ILE A 212 16.87 20.22 -2.63
C ILE A 212 17.80 21.09 -3.46
N LEU A 213 19.10 21.07 -3.18
CA LEU A 213 20.09 21.99 -3.72
C LEU A 213 21.11 21.24 -4.59
N GLY A 214 21.49 21.82 -5.73
CA GLY A 214 22.50 21.29 -6.65
C GLY A 214 21.97 20.86 -8.02
N SER A 215 22.70 21.29 -9.06
CA SER A 215 22.50 20.92 -10.46
C SER A 215 23.88 20.85 -11.15
N PRO A 216 24.16 19.89 -12.04
CA PRO A 216 23.26 18.85 -12.58
C PRO A 216 23.01 17.67 -11.62
N THR A 217 23.69 17.61 -10.49
CA THR A 217 23.50 16.60 -9.44
C THR A 217 23.24 17.25 -8.09
N VAL A 218 22.49 16.57 -7.22
CA VAL A 218 22.25 17.03 -5.85
C VAL A 218 23.59 17.20 -5.11
N ARG A 219 23.68 18.26 -4.30
CA ARG A 219 24.83 18.59 -3.45
C ARG A 219 24.45 18.75 -1.97
N ALA A 220 23.21 19.14 -1.69
CA ALA A 220 22.71 19.25 -0.34
C ALA A 220 21.18 19.28 -0.28
N VAL A 221 20.64 19.19 0.93
CA VAL A 221 19.26 19.54 1.24
C VAL A 221 19.20 20.60 2.34
N GLU A 222 18.24 21.52 2.24
CA GLU A 222 17.86 22.41 3.34
C GLU A 222 16.82 21.70 4.22
N ILE A 223 17.04 21.70 5.52
CA ILE A 223 16.16 21.11 6.52
C ILE A 223 15.75 22.16 7.53
N GLU A 224 14.44 22.21 7.81
CA GLU A 224 13.82 23.11 8.77
C GLU A 224 13.28 22.32 9.96
N ASN A 225 13.51 22.83 11.18
CA ASN A 225 12.81 22.37 12.36
C ASN A 225 11.41 23.01 12.42
N ILE A 226 10.36 22.19 12.51
CA ILE A 226 8.97 22.66 12.39
C ILE A 226 8.48 23.46 13.59
N ASP A 227 9.16 23.39 14.74
CA ASP A 227 8.80 24.16 15.94
C ASP A 227 9.40 25.56 15.94
N THR A 228 10.66 25.64 15.54
CA THR A 228 11.49 26.84 15.69
C THR A 228 11.67 27.61 14.39
N GLY A 229 11.39 26.99 13.25
CA GLY A 229 11.72 27.52 11.93
C GLY A 229 13.23 27.55 11.63
N ALA A 230 14.08 27.06 12.55
CA ALA A 230 15.52 27.04 12.34
C ALA A 230 15.90 26.14 11.17
N ARG A 231 16.71 26.66 10.25
CA ARG A 231 17.13 25.97 9.02
C ARG A 231 18.61 25.64 9.06
N ARG A 232 18.96 24.51 8.45
CA ARG A 232 20.35 24.11 8.23
C ARG A 232 20.48 23.31 6.94
N THR A 233 21.65 23.41 6.33
CA THR A 233 22.01 22.63 5.14
C THR A 233 22.68 21.32 5.55
N VAL A 234 22.39 20.25 4.82
CA VAL A 234 23.01 18.93 5.01
C VAL A 234 23.58 18.45 3.67
N ASP A 235 24.90 18.29 3.62
CA ASP A 235 25.62 17.85 2.42
C ASP A 235 25.33 16.38 2.09
N CYS A 236 24.78 16.17 0.90
CA CYS A 236 24.40 14.87 0.36
C CYS A 236 24.34 14.92 -1.17
N ASP A 237 24.59 13.80 -1.82
CA ASP A 237 24.47 13.66 -3.28
C ASP A 237 23.29 12.76 -3.69
N THR A 238 22.56 12.24 -2.69
CA THR A 238 21.41 11.34 -2.86
C THR A 238 20.28 11.76 -1.91
N VAL A 239 19.05 11.80 -2.41
CA VAL A 239 17.84 12.05 -1.61
C VAL A 239 16.84 10.94 -1.88
N VAL A 240 16.38 10.26 -0.83
CA VAL A 240 15.35 9.22 -0.92
C VAL A 240 14.08 9.70 -0.26
N LEU A 241 12.99 9.78 -1.01
CA LEU A 241 11.67 10.19 -0.54
C LEU A 241 10.83 8.95 -0.23
N THR A 242 10.36 8.82 1.01
CA THR A 242 9.56 7.69 1.47
C THR A 242 8.46 8.11 2.46
N GLY A 243 7.67 7.14 2.93
CA GLY A 243 6.63 7.32 3.96
C GLY A 243 5.33 8.01 3.50
N ASP A 244 5.27 8.57 2.29
CA ASP A 244 4.08 9.22 1.74
C ASP A 244 3.60 8.48 0.50
N TRP A 245 2.50 7.75 0.63
CA TRP A 245 2.05 6.77 -0.35
C TRP A 245 0.66 7.10 -0.88
N ILE A 246 0.47 6.83 -2.17
CA ILE A 246 -0.81 7.01 -2.85
C ILE A 246 -1.18 5.70 -3.56
N PRO A 247 -2.44 5.22 -3.45
CA PRO A 247 -2.91 4.10 -4.25
C PRO A 247 -2.72 4.35 -5.75
N ASP A 248 -2.43 3.30 -6.51
CA ASP A 248 -2.38 3.37 -7.97
C ASP A 248 -3.81 3.33 -8.56
N HIS A 249 -4.56 4.39 -8.26
CA HIS A 249 -6.01 4.48 -8.45
C HIS A 249 -6.45 5.05 -9.80
N GLU A 250 -5.56 5.18 -10.79
CA GLU A 250 -5.90 5.83 -12.05
C GLU A 250 -7.00 5.08 -12.81
N LEU A 251 -6.99 3.74 -12.78
CA LEU A 251 -8.08 2.93 -13.36
C LEU A 251 -9.39 3.08 -12.60
N VAL A 252 -9.35 3.32 -11.29
CA VAL A 252 -10.54 3.58 -10.47
C VAL A 252 -11.16 4.91 -10.91
N ARG A 253 -10.33 5.94 -11.06
CA ARG A 253 -10.74 7.27 -11.53
C ARG A 253 -11.28 7.26 -12.96
N ALA A 254 -10.52 6.68 -13.89
CA ALA A 254 -10.90 6.58 -15.30
C ALA A 254 -12.20 5.78 -15.50
N GLY A 255 -12.47 4.80 -14.62
CA GLY A 255 -13.71 4.05 -14.64
C GLY A 255 -14.89 4.75 -13.94
N GLY A 256 -14.71 5.91 -13.31
CA GLY A 256 -15.77 6.54 -12.50
C GLY A 256 -16.20 5.69 -11.30
N LEU A 257 -15.33 4.83 -10.79
CA LEU A 257 -15.60 4.07 -9.55
C LEU A 257 -15.52 5.02 -8.35
N ALA A 258 -16.33 4.77 -7.33
CA ALA A 258 -16.35 5.57 -6.12
C ALA A 258 -14.99 5.51 -5.40
N LEU A 259 -14.43 6.67 -5.07
CA LEU A 259 -13.21 6.81 -4.28
C LEU A 259 -13.53 7.17 -2.84
N ASP A 260 -12.72 6.68 -1.90
CA ASP A 260 -12.72 7.17 -0.53
C ASP A 260 -11.73 8.33 -0.37
N PRO A 261 -12.15 9.50 0.14
CA PRO A 261 -11.25 10.65 0.32
C PRO A 261 -10.19 10.43 1.40
N GLY A 262 -10.37 9.46 2.31
CA GLY A 262 -9.42 9.15 3.38
C GLY A 262 -8.25 8.29 2.91
N THR A 263 -8.55 7.09 2.39
CA THR A 263 -7.54 6.17 1.85
C THR A 263 -7.00 6.61 0.49
N LEU A 264 -7.74 7.48 -0.21
CA LEU A 264 -7.56 7.80 -1.62
C LEU A 264 -7.72 6.57 -2.55
N GLY A 265 -8.12 5.42 -2.02
CA GLY A 265 -8.38 4.20 -2.80
C GLY A 265 -9.84 4.11 -3.25
N PRO A 266 -10.21 3.05 -3.98
CA PRO A 266 -11.61 2.75 -4.23
C PRO A 266 -12.35 2.53 -2.91
N THR A 267 -13.60 3.00 -2.85
CA THR A 267 -14.52 2.56 -1.81
C THR A 267 -14.79 1.07 -2.02
N VAL A 268 -14.56 0.29 -0.96
CA VAL A 268 -14.78 -1.16 -0.93
C VAL A 268 -15.56 -1.56 0.30
N ASP A 269 -16.36 -2.61 0.16
CA ASP A 269 -17.01 -3.27 1.28
C ASP A 269 -16.17 -4.42 1.88
N THR A 270 -16.70 -5.08 2.91
CA THR A 270 -16.02 -6.21 3.59
C THR A 270 -15.77 -7.42 2.69
N ALA A 271 -16.48 -7.51 1.56
CA ALA A 271 -16.29 -8.50 0.51
C ALA A 271 -15.34 -8.01 -0.61
N LEU A 272 -14.71 -6.85 -0.45
CA LEU A 272 -13.79 -6.21 -1.39
C LEU A 272 -14.44 -5.84 -2.74
N ARG A 273 -15.77 -5.69 -2.76
CA ARG A 273 -16.52 -5.21 -3.95
C ARG A 273 -16.43 -3.70 -4.04
N THR A 274 -16.26 -3.20 -5.26
CA THR A 274 -16.30 -1.75 -5.54
C THR A 274 -17.73 -1.26 -5.79
N SER A 275 -17.89 0.01 -6.17
CA SER A 275 -19.18 0.55 -6.61
C SER A 275 -19.67 -0.03 -7.94
N ARG A 276 -18.81 -0.69 -8.73
CA ARG A 276 -19.21 -1.32 -9.99
C ARG A 276 -19.39 -2.83 -9.83
N PRO A 277 -20.58 -3.39 -10.16
CA PRO A 277 -20.83 -4.83 -10.07
C PRO A 277 -19.83 -5.65 -10.89
N GLY A 278 -19.28 -6.69 -10.27
CA GLY A 278 -18.28 -7.56 -10.90
C GLY A 278 -16.87 -6.96 -10.96
N VAL A 279 -16.65 -5.77 -10.37
CA VAL A 279 -15.32 -5.21 -10.17
C VAL A 279 -14.97 -5.18 -8.68
N PHE A 280 -13.84 -5.77 -8.35
CA PHE A 280 -13.28 -5.88 -7.01
C PHE A 280 -11.98 -5.10 -6.92
N ALA A 281 -11.58 -4.70 -5.72
CA ALA A 281 -10.27 -4.07 -5.49
C ALA A 281 -9.62 -4.66 -4.25
N ILE A 282 -8.31 -4.93 -4.30
CA ILE A 282 -7.58 -5.64 -3.24
C ILE A 282 -6.20 -5.05 -2.95
N GLY A 283 -5.66 -5.39 -1.77
CA GLY A 283 -4.32 -5.03 -1.35
C GLY A 283 -4.11 -3.52 -1.25
N ASN A 284 -2.87 -3.07 -1.48
CA ASN A 284 -2.49 -1.67 -1.26
C ASN A 284 -3.20 -0.65 -2.19
N LEU A 285 -4.00 -1.09 -3.17
CA LEU A 285 -4.93 -0.22 -3.90
C LEU A 285 -6.05 0.30 -2.99
N CYS A 286 -6.57 -0.52 -2.07
CA CYS A 286 -7.69 -0.14 -1.20
C CYS A 286 -7.28 0.86 -0.11
N HIS A 287 -6.06 0.68 0.41
CA HIS A 287 -5.45 1.56 1.39
C HIS A 287 -3.93 1.50 1.24
N PRO A 288 -3.23 2.64 1.17
CA PRO A 288 -1.80 2.64 0.93
C PRO A 288 -1.00 2.15 2.16
N VAL A 289 -0.02 1.29 1.86
CA VAL A 289 0.98 0.62 2.70
C VAL A 289 0.44 -0.32 3.76
N ASP A 290 0.16 -1.54 3.34
CA ASP A 290 0.38 -2.72 4.18
C ASP A 290 1.56 -3.57 3.67
N THR A 291 2.03 -4.50 4.50
CA THR A 291 3.10 -5.43 4.14
C THR A 291 2.61 -6.42 3.07
N ALA A 292 3.53 -6.87 2.22
CA ALA A 292 3.21 -7.70 1.06
C ALA A 292 2.42 -8.98 1.40
N ASP A 293 2.74 -9.61 2.53
CA ASP A 293 2.04 -10.79 3.06
C ASP A 293 0.61 -10.51 3.53
N ILE A 294 0.31 -9.26 3.93
CA ILE A 294 -1.06 -8.84 4.23
C ILE A 294 -1.83 -8.58 2.94
N ALA A 295 -1.23 -7.89 1.98
CA ALA A 295 -1.87 -7.65 0.69
C ALA A 295 -2.20 -8.99 -0.02
N ALA A 296 -1.35 -10.01 0.11
CA ALA A 296 -1.63 -11.36 -0.37
C ALA A 296 -2.86 -12.01 0.31
N LEU A 297 -3.10 -11.73 1.60
CA LEU A 297 -4.28 -12.25 2.32
C LEU A 297 -5.59 -11.69 1.74
N ASP A 298 -5.61 -10.45 1.26
CA ASP A 298 -6.78 -9.91 0.54
C ASP A 298 -7.03 -10.65 -0.77
N GLY A 299 -5.97 -11.07 -1.46
CA GLY A 299 -6.06 -11.92 -2.65
C GLY A 299 -6.73 -13.26 -2.37
N ARG A 300 -6.41 -13.90 -1.23
CA ARG A 300 -7.16 -15.12 -0.81
C ARG A 300 -8.58 -14.79 -0.39
N HIS A 301 -8.79 -13.68 0.31
CA HIS A 301 -10.10 -13.28 0.79
C HIS A 301 -11.07 -13.14 -0.39
N VAL A 302 -10.72 -12.32 -1.39
CA VAL A 302 -11.57 -11.94 -2.53
C VAL A 302 -12.03 -13.10 -3.41
N ALA A 303 -11.27 -14.20 -3.43
CA ALA A 303 -11.50 -15.31 -4.34
C ALA A 303 -12.90 -15.91 -4.18
N ARG A 304 -13.37 -16.07 -2.94
CA ARG A 304 -14.73 -16.58 -2.68
C ARG A 304 -15.79 -15.63 -3.22
N GLN A 305 -15.63 -14.32 -3.05
CA GLN A 305 -16.64 -13.34 -3.46
C GLN A 305 -16.66 -13.14 -4.98
N VAL A 306 -15.52 -13.34 -5.65
CA VAL A 306 -15.48 -13.44 -7.12
C VAL A 306 -16.28 -14.66 -7.58
N ARG A 307 -16.08 -15.84 -6.99
CA ARG A 307 -16.89 -17.03 -7.33
C ARG A 307 -18.38 -16.80 -7.07
N ASP A 308 -18.72 -16.28 -5.89
CA ASP A 308 -20.10 -15.94 -5.54
C ASP A 308 -20.74 -15.02 -6.59
N HIS A 309 -20.01 -14.01 -7.08
CA HIS A 309 -20.48 -13.14 -8.15
C HIS A 309 -20.69 -13.87 -9.48
N LEU A 310 -19.74 -14.74 -9.86
CA LEU A 310 -19.82 -15.53 -11.08
C LEU A 310 -20.97 -16.55 -11.05
N ASP A 311 -21.34 -17.03 -9.86
CA ASP A 311 -22.50 -17.90 -9.59
C ASP A 311 -23.82 -17.12 -9.48
N GLY A 312 -23.79 -15.79 -9.68
CA GLY A 312 -24.97 -14.93 -9.68
C GLY A 312 -25.43 -14.44 -8.32
N ARG A 313 -24.69 -14.71 -7.22
CA ARG A 313 -25.01 -14.17 -5.90
C ARG A 313 -24.82 -12.65 -5.90
N ARG A 314 -25.77 -11.94 -5.29
CA ARG A 314 -25.78 -10.48 -5.20
C ARG A 314 -25.55 -10.03 -3.75
N PRO A 315 -24.99 -8.82 -3.53
CA PRO A 315 -24.81 -8.27 -2.18
C PRO A 315 -26.13 -8.16 -1.41
N ALA A 316 -26.07 -8.26 -0.08
CA ALA A 316 -27.22 -8.40 0.81
C ALA A 316 -28.08 -7.12 1.03
N GLY A 317 -28.01 -6.13 0.14
CA GLY A 317 -28.66 -4.81 0.28
C GLY A 317 -27.66 -3.66 0.37
N ASP A 318 -28.13 -2.48 0.79
CA ASP A 318 -27.30 -1.26 0.87
C ASP A 318 -26.22 -1.34 1.96
N GLY A 319 -25.12 -0.60 1.73
CA GLY A 319 -23.97 -0.58 2.63
C GLY A 319 -24.03 0.56 3.65
N ILE A 320 -23.68 0.25 4.89
CA ILE A 320 -23.42 1.20 5.96
C ILE A 320 -22.02 1.79 5.77
N ARG A 321 -21.91 3.12 5.69
CA ARG A 321 -20.60 3.80 5.63
C ARG A 321 -19.84 3.63 6.94
N ILE A 322 -18.55 3.31 6.85
CA ILE A 322 -17.62 3.30 7.97
C ILE A 322 -16.69 4.50 7.80
N GLU A 323 -16.62 5.34 8.83
CA GLU A 323 -15.82 6.55 8.85
C GLU A 323 -14.81 6.53 10.00
N ALA A 324 -13.74 7.28 9.83
CA ALA A 324 -12.70 7.47 10.84
C ALA A 324 -12.87 8.85 11.49
N ALA A 325 -12.92 8.89 12.82
CA ALA A 325 -12.81 10.13 13.58
C ALA A 325 -11.34 10.39 13.95
N ALA A 326 -10.96 11.66 13.99
CA ALA A 326 -9.64 12.06 14.45
C ALA A 326 -9.33 11.45 15.85
N PRO A 327 -8.10 10.96 16.09
CA PRO A 327 -6.90 11.11 15.25
C PRO A 327 -6.71 10.01 14.19
N LEU A 328 -7.73 9.19 13.90
CA LEU A 328 -7.69 8.32 12.72
C LEU A 328 -7.89 9.16 11.45
N ARG A 329 -7.04 8.95 10.46
CA ARG A 329 -7.14 9.60 9.15
C ARG A 329 -8.07 8.84 8.20
N TRP A 330 -8.02 7.51 8.24
CA TRP A 330 -8.86 6.65 7.42
C TRP A 330 -9.09 5.30 8.08
N VAL A 331 -10.13 4.62 7.60
CA VAL A 331 -10.48 3.23 7.92
C VAL A 331 -10.84 2.48 6.64
N SER A 332 -10.51 1.20 6.55
CA SER A 332 -10.80 0.33 5.42
C SER A 332 -11.15 -1.08 5.92
N PRO A 333 -12.13 -1.80 5.34
CA PRO A 333 -13.05 -1.34 4.30
C PRO A 333 -13.91 -0.16 4.73
N THR A 334 -14.48 0.56 3.77
CA THR A 334 -15.23 1.80 4.00
C THR A 334 -16.75 1.58 3.96
N LEU A 335 -17.19 0.36 3.64
CA LEU A 335 -18.58 -0.05 3.67
C LEU A 335 -18.73 -1.38 4.42
N LEU A 336 -19.75 -1.45 5.27
CA LEU A 336 -20.25 -2.68 5.86
C LEU A 336 -21.61 -2.99 5.25
N ARG A 337 -21.80 -4.21 4.76
CA ARG A 337 -23.13 -4.71 4.40
C ARG A 337 -23.47 -5.83 5.37
N PRO A 338 -24.48 -5.68 6.24
CA PRO A 338 -24.76 -6.74 7.20
C PRO A 338 -25.15 -8.04 6.48
N GLY A 339 -24.69 -9.20 6.97
CA GLY A 339 -24.88 -10.49 6.29
C GLY A 339 -23.83 -10.80 5.22
N ASP A 340 -23.02 -9.83 4.78
CA ASP A 340 -21.80 -10.12 4.03
C ASP A 340 -20.69 -10.62 4.96
N PRO A 341 -19.65 -11.29 4.43
CA PRO A 341 -18.55 -11.80 5.25
C PRO A 341 -17.84 -10.67 6.01
N ALA A 342 -17.24 -11.03 7.14
CA ALA A 342 -16.28 -10.18 7.83
C ALA A 342 -15.13 -9.78 6.87
N PRO A 343 -14.50 -8.60 7.09
CA PRO A 343 -13.35 -8.19 6.28
C PRO A 343 -12.19 -9.18 6.42
N SER A 344 -11.23 -9.09 5.50
CA SER A 344 -10.01 -9.89 5.49
C SER A 344 -9.40 -10.00 6.90
N ARG A 345 -9.24 -11.25 7.38
CA ARG A 345 -8.71 -11.61 8.70
C ARG A 345 -9.51 -11.11 9.91
N ASP A 346 -10.79 -10.76 9.74
CA ASP A 346 -11.64 -10.18 10.78
C ASP A 346 -11.08 -8.87 11.35
N ARG A 347 -10.47 -8.06 10.47
CA ARG A 347 -9.85 -6.78 10.85
C ARG A 347 -10.34 -5.65 9.96
N LEU A 348 -10.71 -4.55 10.61
CA LEU A 348 -10.65 -3.23 10.00
C LEU A 348 -9.20 -2.75 10.06
N LEU A 349 -8.79 -2.04 9.03
CA LEU A 349 -7.48 -1.42 8.90
C LEU A 349 -7.68 0.08 9.00
N ALA A 350 -6.86 0.75 9.79
CA ALA A 350 -6.93 2.19 9.98
C ALA A 350 -5.53 2.80 10.00
N TRP A 351 -5.47 4.11 9.80
CA TRP A 351 -4.24 4.88 9.94
C TRP A 351 -4.46 6.03 10.89
N THR A 352 -3.48 6.29 11.74
CA THR A 352 -3.56 7.35 12.73
C THR A 352 -2.45 8.36 12.56
N GLU A 353 -2.77 9.63 12.81
CA GLU A 353 -1.81 10.73 12.80
C GLU A 353 -1.14 10.92 14.17
N GLN A 354 -1.63 10.24 15.21
CA GLN A 354 -1.12 10.38 16.57
C GLN A 354 -0.82 9.03 17.22
N LEU A 355 0.20 9.02 18.07
CA LEU A 355 0.54 7.83 18.86
C LEU A 355 -0.43 7.68 20.03
N VAL A 356 -1.20 6.60 20.02
CA VAL A 356 -2.03 6.15 21.14
C VAL A 356 -1.45 4.85 21.68
N ARG A 357 -0.82 4.91 22.87
CA ARG A 357 -0.05 3.77 23.43
C ARG A 357 -0.93 2.59 23.85
N PHE A 358 -2.09 2.88 24.44
CA PHE A 358 -3.02 1.88 24.95
C PHE A 358 -4.42 2.16 24.40
N PRO A 359 -4.62 1.98 23.09
CA PRO A 359 -5.80 2.49 22.42
C PRO A 359 -7.05 1.77 22.89
N THR A 360 -8.07 2.57 23.20
CA THR A 360 -9.45 2.12 23.28
C THR A 360 -10.16 2.53 22.01
N VAL A 361 -10.58 1.55 21.22
CA VAL A 361 -11.33 1.77 19.99
C VAL A 361 -12.82 1.64 20.27
N THR A 362 -13.59 2.60 19.78
CA THR A 362 -15.05 2.64 19.94
C THR A 362 -15.70 2.79 18.57
N ALA A 363 -16.72 1.99 18.29
CA ALA A 363 -17.59 2.18 17.14
C ALA A 363 -18.88 2.84 17.61
N ARG A 364 -19.27 3.95 16.96
CA ARG A 364 -20.50 4.68 17.26
C ARG A 364 -21.40 4.77 16.03
N GLN A 365 -22.70 4.68 16.24
CA GLN A 365 -23.72 4.89 15.21
C GLN A 365 -24.82 5.77 15.81
N ARG A 366 -25.15 6.89 15.14
CA ARG A 366 -26.04 7.95 15.69
C ARG A 366 -25.62 8.43 17.09
N GLY A 367 -24.31 8.47 17.34
CA GLY A 367 -23.77 8.83 18.65
C GLY A 367 -23.87 7.73 19.72
N ILE A 368 -24.52 6.59 19.44
CA ILE A 368 -24.64 5.46 20.37
C ILE A 368 -23.42 4.53 20.20
N GLU A 369 -22.84 4.09 21.31
CA GLU A 369 -21.75 3.10 21.30
C GLU A 369 -22.28 1.70 20.92
N ILE A 370 -21.90 1.22 19.74
CA ILE A 370 -22.24 -0.12 19.24
C ILE A 370 -21.12 -1.14 19.48
N GLY A 371 -19.92 -0.70 19.82
CA GLY A 371 -18.83 -1.60 20.17
C GLY A 371 -17.65 -0.87 20.80
N ARG A 372 -16.94 -1.56 21.70
CA ARG A 372 -15.73 -1.05 22.33
C ARG A 372 -14.70 -2.14 22.56
N ARG A 373 -13.41 -1.83 22.30
CA ARG A 373 -12.30 -2.76 22.53
C ARG A 373 -11.06 -2.00 22.97
N ARG A 374 -10.44 -2.44 24.07
CA ARG A 374 -9.07 -2.03 24.41
C ARG A 374 -8.09 -2.96 23.72
N LEU A 375 -7.11 -2.41 23.01
CA LEU A 375 -6.13 -3.21 22.27
C LEU A 375 -4.77 -3.21 22.96
N PRO A 376 -4.05 -4.34 22.97
CA PRO A 376 -2.73 -4.44 23.62
C PRO A 376 -1.58 -3.92 22.74
N TRP A 377 -1.86 -3.48 21.51
CA TRP A 377 -0.88 -2.87 20.61
C TRP A 377 -1.21 -1.39 20.35
N PRO A 378 -0.21 -0.53 20.19
CA PRO A 378 -0.43 0.90 20.02
C PRO A 378 -0.86 1.25 18.59
N ALA A 379 -1.75 2.24 18.48
CA ALA A 379 -2.00 2.95 17.24
C ALA A 379 -0.86 3.96 17.06
N ALA A 380 -0.13 3.89 15.95
CA ALA A 380 1.04 4.75 15.73
C ALA A 380 1.10 5.21 14.26
N PRO A 381 1.56 6.44 14.00
CA PRO A 381 1.84 6.91 12.64
C PRO A 381 2.83 6.01 11.90
N GLY A 382 2.78 6.06 10.56
CA GLY A 382 3.68 5.33 9.67
C GLY A 382 3.45 3.82 9.57
N ARG A 383 2.34 3.30 10.13
CA ARG A 383 1.93 1.89 9.96
C ARG A 383 0.44 1.69 10.14
N VAL A 384 -0.07 0.62 9.53
CA VAL A 384 -1.47 0.20 9.65
C VAL A 384 -1.82 -0.23 11.07
N PHE A 385 -2.85 0.41 11.62
CA PHE A 385 -3.50 0.04 12.87
C PHE A 385 -4.63 -0.95 12.61
N ARG A 386 -4.58 -2.12 13.27
CA ARG A 386 -5.53 -3.21 13.04
C ARG A 386 -6.54 -3.27 14.16
N ILE A 387 -7.82 -3.26 13.80
CA ILE A 387 -8.96 -3.17 14.72
C ILE A 387 -9.85 -4.41 14.50
N PRO A 388 -10.27 -5.15 15.53
CA PRO A 388 -11.20 -6.26 15.36
C PRO A 388 -12.52 -5.81 14.72
N SER A 389 -12.95 -6.48 13.66
CA SER A 389 -14.21 -6.16 12.96
C SER A 389 -15.45 -6.45 13.80
N SER A 390 -15.33 -7.29 14.84
CA SER A 390 -16.41 -7.56 15.81
C SER A 390 -16.98 -6.30 16.49
N LEU A 391 -16.28 -5.16 16.41
CA LEU A 391 -16.81 -3.87 16.84
C LEU A 391 -18.07 -3.44 16.07
N LEU A 392 -18.27 -4.01 14.89
CA LEU A 392 -19.37 -3.69 13.98
C LEU A 392 -20.54 -4.68 14.07
N ASP A 393 -20.47 -5.72 14.92
CA ASP A 393 -21.48 -6.79 14.96
C ASP A 393 -22.88 -6.28 15.36
N ARG A 394 -22.96 -5.14 16.05
CA ARG A 394 -24.20 -4.48 16.46
C ARG A 394 -24.57 -3.29 15.56
N ALA A 395 -23.94 -3.14 14.39
CA ALA A 395 -24.29 -2.08 13.46
C ALA A 395 -25.68 -2.31 12.85
N ASP A 396 -26.52 -1.30 12.92
CA ASP A 396 -27.87 -1.30 12.37
C ASP A 396 -27.86 -0.79 10.92
N ARG A 397 -28.55 -1.49 10.02
CA ARG A 397 -28.69 -1.10 8.61
C ARG A 397 -29.35 0.26 8.46
N ASP A 398 -30.35 0.52 9.29
CA ASP A 398 -31.12 1.77 9.23
C ASP A 398 -30.47 2.86 10.07
N GLY A 399 -29.34 2.58 10.73
CA GLY A 399 -28.65 3.46 11.67
C GLY A 399 -27.83 4.58 11.05
N GLY A 400 -27.71 4.67 9.72
CA GLY A 400 -26.78 5.59 9.07
C GLY A 400 -25.31 5.17 9.29
N GLN A 401 -24.36 6.10 9.14
CA GLN A 401 -22.93 5.77 9.19
C GLN A 401 -22.42 5.34 10.57
N VAL A 402 -21.42 4.47 10.57
CA VAL A 402 -20.64 4.08 11.74
C VAL A 402 -19.34 4.87 11.77
N VAL A 403 -19.05 5.51 12.90
CA VAL A 403 -17.82 6.26 13.14
C VAL A 403 -16.91 5.46 14.07
N ILE A 404 -15.66 5.25 13.66
CA ILE A 404 -14.62 4.61 14.45
C ILE A 404 -13.78 5.68 15.14
N GLU A 405 -13.73 5.63 16.47
CA GLU A 405 -12.94 6.51 17.32
C GLU A 405 -11.81 5.73 18.00
N VAL A 406 -10.68 6.41 18.26
CA VAL A 406 -9.59 5.89 19.09
C VAL A 406 -9.22 6.92 20.16
N ARG A 407 -9.03 6.45 21.41
CA ARG A 407 -8.58 7.26 22.54
C ARG A 407 -7.47 6.57 23.32
#